data_AF-A0A6B3HAI5-F1
#
_entry.id   AF-A0A6B3HAI5-F1
#
_cell.length_a   1.000
_cell.length_b   1.000
_cell.length_c   1.000
_cell.angle_alpha   90.00
_cell.angle_beta   90.00
_cell.angle_gamma   90.00
#
_symmetry.space_group_name_H-M   'P 1'
#
loop_
_entity.id
_entity.type
_entity.pdbx_description
1 polymer ?
#
loop_
_entity_poly.entity_id
_entity_poly.type
_entity_poly.pdbx_seq_one_letter_code
_entity_poly.pdbx_strand_id
1 'polypeptide(L)' 'AMCTVGKDEAGARELGVSVRTYRRHVAELMQTLGAASRAQAALLARERGWI' A
#
# COMPACT_ATOMS: atom_id res chain seq x y z
N ALA A 1 12.31 4.59 -13.28
CA ALA A 1 12.14 3.20 -12.82
C ALA A 1 12.09 3.21 -11.29
N MET A 2 10.92 2.97 -10.70
CA MET A 2 10.69 3.18 -9.27
C MET A 2 10.94 1.88 -8.49
N CYS A 3 11.80 1.91 -7.48
CA CYS A 3 12.09 0.80 -6.54
C CYS A 3 10.88 0.44 -5.67
N THR A 4 9.84 -0.13 -6.26
CA THR A 4 8.60 -0.56 -5.57
C THR A 4 8.38 -2.05 -5.63
N VAL A 5 9.04 -2.72 -6.58
CA VAL A 5 8.98 -4.16 -6.82
C VAL A 5 9.22 -4.95 -5.54
N GLY A 6 10.28 -4.68 -4.77
CA GLY A 6 10.60 -5.49 -3.59
C GLY A 6 9.58 -5.39 -2.43
N LYS A 7 8.99 -4.21 -2.17
CA LYS A 7 8.01 -4.06 -1.07
C LYS A 7 6.64 -4.62 -1.44
N ASP A 8 6.21 -4.41 -2.69
CA ASP A 8 4.93 -4.92 -3.15
C ASP A 8 4.99 -6.43 -3.36
N GLU A 9 6.11 -6.99 -3.82
CA GLU A 9 6.31 -8.44 -3.95
C GLU A 9 6.36 -9.14 -2.59
N ALA A 10 7.06 -8.57 -1.61
CA ALA A 10 7.09 -9.13 -0.26
C ALA A 10 5.69 -9.16 0.36
N GLY A 11 4.96 -8.04 0.30
CA GLY A 11 3.59 -7.96 0.82
C GLY A 11 2.61 -8.86 0.06
N ALA A 12 2.74 -8.95 -1.26
CA ALA A 12 1.93 -9.84 -2.08
C ALA A 12 2.17 -11.32 -1.73
N ARG A 13 3.43 -11.69 -1.52
CA ARG A 13 3.82 -13.05 -1.10
C ARG A 13 3.28 -13.40 0.28
N GLU A 14 3.37 -12.47 1.23
CA GLU A 14 2.85 -12.66 2.60
C GLU A 14 1.32 -12.85 2.60
N LEU A 15 0.60 -12.09 1.77
CA LEU A 15 -0.85 -12.19 1.63
C LEU A 15 -1.32 -13.29 0.66
N GLY A 16 -0.41 -14.00 0.00
CA GLY A 16 -0.74 -15.04 -0.97
C GLY A 16 -1.48 -14.54 -2.22
N VAL A 17 -1.30 -13.27 -2.59
CA VAL A 17 -1.96 -12.65 -3.76
C VAL A 17 -0.96 -12.29 -4.85
N SER A 18 -1.45 -12.03 -6.06
CA SER A 18 -0.60 -11.48 -7.12
C SER A 18 -0.12 -10.07 -6.77
N VAL A 19 1.08 -9.68 -7.23
CA VAL A 19 1.63 -8.32 -7.05
C VAL A 19 0.67 -7.25 -7.61
N ARG A 20 -0.04 -7.57 -8.71
CA ARG A 20 -1.06 -6.70 -9.30
C ARG A 20 -2.23 -6.48 -8.34
N THR A 21 -2.73 -7.54 -7.72
CA THR A 21 -3.82 -7.48 -6.74
C THR A 21 -3.39 -6.68 -5.51
N TYR A 22 -2.20 -6.95 -4.98
CA TYR A 22 -1.63 -6.21 -3.86
C TYR A 22 -1.54 -4.70 -4.15
N ARG A 23 -0.96 -4.33 -5.31
CA ARG A 23 -0.85 -2.93 -5.74
C ARG A 23 -2.22 -2.26 -5.90
N ARG A 24 -3.23 -2.99 -6.38
CA ARG A 24 -4.60 -2.49 -6.48
C ARG A 24 -5.16 -2.14 -5.10
N HIS A 25 -5.03 -3.04 -4.12
CA HIS A 25 -5.47 -2.76 -2.75
C HIS A 25 -4.74 -1.57 -2.13
N VAL A 26 -3.43 -1.46 -2.33
CA VAL A 26 -2.65 -0.31 -1.87
C VAL A 26 -3.13 0.99 -2.53
N ALA A 27 -3.42 0.97 -3.84
CA ALA A 27 -3.94 2.14 -4.54
C ALA A 27 -5.34 2.55 -4.05
N GLU A 28 -6.24 1.60 -3.82
CA GLU A 28 -7.57 1.83 -3.23
C GLU A 28 -7.45 2.41 -1.82
N LEU A 29 -6.50 1.90 -1.01
CA LEU A 29 -6.22 2.41 0.33
C LEU A 29 -5.68 3.84 0.29
N MET A 30 -4.75 4.14 -0.62
CA MET A 30 -4.23 5.49 -0.81
C MET A 30 -5.32 6.47 -1.26
N GLN A 31 -6.21 6.07 -2.17
CA GLN A 31 -7.35 6.89 -2.59
C GLN A 31 -8.30 7.15 -1.43
N THR A 32 -8.65 6.13 -0.66
CA THR A 32 -9.52 6.24 0.52
C THR A 32 -8.93 7.18 1.57
N LEU A 33 -7.61 7.10 1.77
CA LEU A 33 -6.90 7.95 2.73
C LEU A 33 -6.66 9.38 2.21
N GLY A 34 -6.75 9.61 0.89
CA GLY A 34 -6.37 10.87 0.24
C GLY A 34 -4.84 11.07 0.17
N ALA A 35 -4.09 9.97 0.10
CA ALA A 35 -2.63 9.99 0.14
C ALA A 35 -2.01 9.98 -1.26
N ALA A 36 -1.01 10.85 -1.49
CA ALA A 36 -0.22 10.88 -2.72
C ALA A 36 0.98 9.92 -2.69
N SER A 37 1.30 9.35 -1.51
CA SER A 37 2.39 8.37 -1.35
C SER A 37 2.05 7.33 -0.28
N ARG A 38 2.69 6.17 -0.35
CA ARG A 38 2.54 5.11 0.67
C ARG A 38 2.96 5.55 2.07
N ALA A 39 3.99 6.40 2.17
CA ALA A 39 4.43 6.93 3.47
C ALA A 39 3.37 7.86 4.07
N GLN A 40 2.80 8.74 3.25
CA GLN A 40 1.69 9.60 3.65
C GLN A 40 0.45 8.76 4.02
N ALA A 41 0.16 7.70 3.28
CA ALA A 41 -0.93 6.78 3.61
C ALA A 41 -0.73 6.13 4.99
N ALA A 42 0.48 5.66 5.30
CA ALA A 42 0.78 5.08 6.61
C ALA A 42 0.67 6.10 7.76
N LEU A 43 1.04 7.37 7.53
CA LEU A 43 0.85 8.44 8.50
C LEU A 43 -0.65 8.71 8.72
N LEU A 44 -1.41 8.92 7.65
CA LEU A 44 -2.84 9.20 7.69
C LEU A 44 -3.65 8.03 8.27
N ALA A 45 -3.23 6.78 8.03
CA ALA A 45 -3.85 5.60 8.64
C ALA A 45 -3.67 5.62 10.17
N ARG A 46 -2.49 6.02 10.66
CA ARG A 46 -2.22 6.15 12.10
C ARG A 46 -2.96 7.34 12.72
N GLU A 47 -3.02 8.47 12.04
CA GLU A 47 -3.82 9.63 12.48
C GLU A 47 -5.32 9.31 12.57
N ARG A 48 -5.81 8.38 11.74
CA ARG A 48 -7.19 7.87 11.79
C ARG A 48 -7.39 6.68 12.74
N GLY A 49 -6.33 6.19 13.40
CA GLY A 49 -6.38 5.06 14.33
C GLY A 49 -6.68 3.70 13.68
N TRP A 50 -6.30 3.50 12.41
CA TRP A 50 -6.49 2.22 11.70
C TRP A 50 -5.39 1.20 12.01
N ILE A 51 -4.23 1.66 12.48
CA ILE A 51 -3.05 0.90 12.86
C ILE A 51 -2.37 1.52 14.07
#